data_AF-A0A963YKW9-F1
#
_entry.id   AF-A0A963YKW9-F1
#
_cell.length_a   1.000
_cell.length_b   1.000
_cell.length_c   1.000
_cell.angle_alpha   90.00
_cell.angle_beta   90.00
_cell.angle_gamma   90.00
#
_symmetry.space_group_name_H-M   'P 1'
#
loop_
_entity.id
_entity.type
_entity.pdbx_description
1 polymer ?
#
loop_
_entity_poly.entity_id
_entity_poly.type
_entity_poly.pdbx_seq_one_letter_code
_entity_poly.pdbx_strand_id
1 'polypeptide(L)'
;MTDVKRYKMLIDGEWVDASDGGTFDSVNPATGRVWSRVPEATAADVDRAVRAADRAFTSGPWAAMLPTQRGKCLRKLGDLLAEKSEQLGRTESIDTGKMLKETRWQAKYIAEFFHFYAGCADKIAGETLPIDKPDLFVFTRREPLGVVAAVVPWNSQLFLVAVKIGPALAAGNTVVLKASEHASAAMLEFGELIEEAGFPPGVVNIVSGHGDPCGKALTSHPLVARISFTGGPGAARHVLYNSAENFAEVSLELGGKSPFIVFEDADIESAVNGSIAGIFGATGQSCVAGSRLYLHEDIADAFLEKMTALAGRILIGDPLAEETQMGPLCTTGQLEHIEREVAHAVSEGAKILTGGKRPGGLSGTYYEPTILECPRQDLRIVDTELFGPVLSVQRFRTEEEVIGLANDTRHGLAAGIFTRSGARQMRMAKAIRAGIVWINTYRVVSPIAEFGGVKGSGYGRESGFQAMWDYTRPKTVWVNTSDAPMANPFVMR
;
A
#
# COMPACT_ATOMS: atom_id res chain seq x y z
N MET A 1 25.47 -24.86 6.14
CA MET A 1 24.16 -24.42 6.68
C MET A 1 24.20 -22.91 6.62
N THR A 2 23.28 -22.26 5.92
CA THR A 2 23.16 -20.79 5.97
C THR A 2 22.72 -20.41 7.38
N ASP A 3 23.39 -19.45 8.01
CA ASP A 3 23.00 -18.97 9.33
C ASP A 3 21.63 -18.30 9.27
N VAL A 4 20.69 -18.77 10.10
CA VAL A 4 19.35 -18.18 10.22
C VAL A 4 19.49 -16.83 10.93
N LYS A 5 19.19 -15.74 10.22
CA LYS A 5 19.28 -14.37 10.76
C LYS A 5 18.24 -14.16 11.85
N ARG A 6 18.60 -13.52 12.96
CA ARG A 6 17.66 -13.16 14.04
C ARG A 6 17.44 -11.65 14.03
N TYR A 7 16.17 -11.25 14.04
CA TYR A 7 15.79 -9.84 14.12
C TYR A 7 15.31 -9.48 15.53
N LYS A 8 15.23 -8.17 15.77
CA LYS A 8 14.66 -7.55 16.97
C LYS A 8 13.63 -6.50 16.55
N MET A 9 12.70 -6.18 17.45
CA MET A 9 11.76 -5.06 17.30
C MET A 9 12.43 -3.76 17.74
N LEU A 10 11.94 -2.62 17.25
CA LEU A 10 12.37 -1.29 17.70
C LEU A 10 11.26 -0.67 18.56
N ILE A 11 11.48 -0.56 19.87
CA ILE A 11 10.49 0.02 20.79
C ILE A 11 11.20 1.05 21.65
N ASP A 12 10.70 2.28 21.64
CA ASP A 12 11.23 3.38 22.46
C ASP A 12 12.73 3.65 22.27
N GLY A 13 13.21 3.51 21.03
CA GLY A 13 14.64 3.67 20.69
C GLY A 13 15.51 2.47 21.07
N GLU A 14 14.94 1.37 21.56
CA GLU A 14 15.69 0.15 21.93
C GLU A 14 15.34 -1.04 21.02
N TRP A 15 16.36 -1.85 20.74
CA TRP A 15 16.23 -3.11 20.00
C TRP A 15 15.91 -4.28 20.95
N VAL A 16 14.69 -4.81 20.87
CA VAL A 16 14.13 -5.73 21.88
C VAL A 16 13.61 -7.04 21.27
N ASP A 17 13.65 -8.11 22.06
CA ASP A 17 12.92 -9.35 21.76
C ASP A 17 11.45 -9.22 22.20
N ALA A 18 10.61 -10.22 21.89
CA ALA A 18 9.27 -10.31 22.45
C ALA A 18 9.33 -10.53 23.96
N SER A 19 8.39 -9.95 24.72
CA SER A 19 8.43 -9.99 26.19
C SER A 19 8.34 -11.38 26.80
N ASP A 20 7.80 -12.36 26.06
CA ASP A 20 7.70 -13.77 26.46
C ASP A 20 8.73 -14.68 25.74
N GLY A 21 9.61 -14.09 24.93
CA GLY A 21 10.58 -14.81 24.10
C GLY A 21 10.00 -15.45 22.84
N GLY A 22 8.73 -15.21 22.52
CA GLY A 22 8.04 -15.71 21.33
C GLY A 22 8.68 -15.26 20.02
N THR A 23 8.71 -16.15 19.03
CA THR A 23 9.24 -15.88 17.69
C THR A 23 8.54 -16.71 16.63
N PHE A 24 8.50 -16.20 15.39
CA PHE A 24 8.09 -16.95 14.20
C PHE A 24 9.23 -16.99 13.16
N ASP A 25 9.20 -18.00 12.31
CA ASP A 25 10.18 -18.18 11.24
C ASP A 25 9.69 -17.47 9.96
N SER A 26 10.59 -16.75 9.28
CA SER A 26 10.37 -16.28 7.90
C SER A 26 11.04 -17.22 6.91
N VAL A 27 10.29 -17.57 5.86
CA VAL A 27 10.66 -18.55 4.85
C VAL A 27 10.95 -17.82 3.54
N ASN A 28 12.10 -18.11 2.93
CA ASN A 28 12.42 -17.60 1.61
C ASN A 28 11.54 -18.33 0.56
N PRO A 29 10.62 -17.64 -0.13
CA PRO A 29 9.66 -18.28 -1.04
C PRO A 29 10.31 -18.94 -2.26
N ALA A 30 11.51 -18.52 -2.65
CA ALA A 30 12.24 -19.11 -3.77
C ALA A 30 12.78 -20.51 -3.45
N THR A 31 13.06 -20.79 -2.18
CA THR A 31 13.73 -22.02 -1.74
C THR A 31 12.89 -22.88 -0.80
N GLY A 32 11.86 -22.31 -0.17
CA GLY A 32 11.07 -22.96 0.88
C GLY A 32 11.82 -23.15 2.20
N ARG A 33 12.99 -22.51 2.37
CA ARG A 33 13.81 -22.65 3.58
C ARG A 33 13.65 -21.46 4.51
N VAL A 34 13.67 -21.72 5.81
CA VAL A 34 13.77 -20.67 6.83
C VAL A 34 15.09 -19.91 6.64
N TRP A 35 15.00 -18.60 6.56
CA TRP A 35 16.17 -17.72 6.38
C TRP A 35 16.33 -16.73 7.53
N SER A 36 15.24 -16.38 8.21
CA SER A 36 15.29 -15.55 9.41
C SER A 36 14.24 -15.94 10.45
N ARG A 37 14.43 -15.45 11.68
CA ARG A 37 13.52 -15.59 12.82
C ARG A 37 13.23 -14.22 13.41
N VAL A 38 11.95 -13.96 13.65
CA VAL A 38 11.42 -12.63 13.98
C VAL A 38 10.65 -12.70 15.30
N PRO A 39 10.76 -11.71 16.19
CA PRO A 39 10.00 -11.68 17.43
C PRO A 39 8.49 -11.61 17.19
N GLU A 40 7.71 -12.33 17.99
CA GLU A 40 6.26 -12.27 17.98
C GLU A 40 5.77 -11.36 19.10
N ALA A 41 5.45 -10.11 18.78
CA ALA A 41 5.03 -9.12 19.77
C ALA A 41 3.80 -9.60 20.54
N THR A 42 3.91 -9.56 21.87
CA THR A 42 2.76 -9.77 22.74
C THR A 42 1.90 -8.51 22.83
N ALA A 43 0.71 -8.60 23.43
CA ALA A 43 -0.08 -7.42 23.76
C ALA A 43 0.67 -6.43 24.68
N ALA A 44 1.58 -6.93 25.53
CA ALA A 44 2.40 -6.10 26.42
C ALA A 44 3.49 -5.34 25.67
N ASP A 45 4.10 -5.94 24.65
CA ASP A 45 5.05 -5.25 23.77
C ASP A 45 4.35 -4.15 22.96
N VAL A 46 3.14 -4.42 22.48
CA VAL A 46 2.30 -3.43 21.78
C VAL A 46 1.91 -2.27 22.70
N ASP A 47 1.43 -2.53 23.92
CA ASP A 47 1.12 -1.48 24.91
C ASP A 47 2.37 -0.63 25.22
N ARG A 48 3.54 -1.26 25.39
CA ARG A 48 4.82 -0.54 25.59
C ARG A 48 5.14 0.38 24.41
N ALA A 49 5.01 -0.10 23.17
CA ALA A 49 5.26 0.69 21.97
C ALA A 49 4.28 1.87 21.83
N VAL A 50 2.99 1.64 22.07
CA VAL A 50 1.97 2.69 21.97
C VAL A 50 2.14 3.75 23.08
N ARG A 51 2.45 3.35 24.31
CA ARG A 51 2.74 4.30 25.40
C ARG A 51 3.99 5.12 25.14
N ALA A 52 5.04 4.52 24.55
CA ALA A 52 6.22 5.26 24.13
C ALA A 52 5.88 6.31 23.06
N ALA A 53 5.07 5.92 22.07
CA ALA A 53 4.57 6.82 21.04
C ALA A 53 3.72 7.97 21.60
N ASP A 54 2.81 7.68 22.53
CA ASP A 54 1.98 8.69 23.19
C ASP A 54 2.82 9.66 24.05
N ARG A 55 3.78 9.14 24.81
CA ARG A 55 4.70 9.97 25.60
C ARG A 55 5.54 10.88 24.69
N ALA A 56 6.09 10.35 23.60
CA ALA A 56 6.84 11.13 22.62
C ALA A 56 5.98 12.22 21.97
N PHE A 57 4.70 11.94 21.71
CA PHE A 57 3.73 12.87 21.14
C PHE A 57 3.31 13.99 22.10
N THR A 58 3.07 13.69 23.37
CA THR A 58 2.45 14.62 24.33
C THR A 58 3.46 15.47 25.10
N SER A 59 4.64 14.93 25.40
CA SER A 59 5.58 15.51 26.36
C SER A 59 7.06 15.28 26.03
N GLY A 60 7.36 14.39 25.10
CA GLY A 60 8.73 14.13 24.65
C GLY A 60 9.28 15.24 23.76
N PRO A 61 10.56 15.14 23.36
CA PRO A 61 11.21 16.14 22.51
C PRO A 61 10.44 16.43 21.20
N TRP A 62 9.78 15.41 20.64
CA TRP A 62 9.02 15.52 19.39
C TRP A 62 7.84 16.51 19.49
N ALA A 63 7.15 16.54 20.64
CA ALA A 63 6.04 17.45 20.90
C ALA A 63 6.44 18.94 20.76
N ALA A 64 7.70 19.26 21.08
CA ALA A 64 8.26 20.61 21.01
C ALA A 64 9.01 20.91 19.69
N MET A 65 9.22 19.92 18.83
CA MET A 65 9.94 20.12 17.57
C MET A 65 9.14 20.98 16.60
N LEU A 66 9.80 22.00 16.05
CA LEU A 66 9.26 22.84 15.01
C LEU A 66 9.00 22.01 13.73
N PRO A 67 8.01 22.38 12.91
CA PRO A 67 7.73 21.68 11.65
C PRO A 67 8.97 21.51 10.74
N THR A 68 9.83 22.53 10.67
CA THR A 68 11.09 22.49 9.92
C THR A 68 12.11 21.50 10.46
N GLN A 69 12.14 21.26 11.78
CA GLN A 69 13.00 20.24 12.40
C GLN A 69 12.51 18.84 12.05
N ARG A 70 11.20 18.60 12.08
CA ARG A 70 10.60 17.33 11.63
C ARG A 70 10.92 17.04 10.16
N GLY A 71 10.82 18.08 9.32
CA GLY A 71 11.21 17.99 7.91
C GLY A 71 12.68 17.60 7.71
N LYS A 72 13.60 18.08 8.57
CA LYS A 72 15.02 17.69 8.51
C LYS A 72 15.24 16.20 8.84
N CYS A 73 14.54 15.65 9.83
CA CYS A 73 14.59 14.21 10.14
C CYS A 73 14.11 13.37 8.96
N LEU A 74 12.97 13.73 8.36
CA LEU A 74 12.43 13.04 7.17
C LEU A 74 13.38 13.13 5.97
N ARG A 75 14.00 14.29 5.74
CA ARG A 75 14.99 14.45 4.67
C ARG A 75 16.18 13.52 4.88
N LYS A 76 16.75 13.51 6.08
CA LYS A 76 17.87 12.62 6.43
C LYS A 76 17.51 11.15 6.27
N LEU A 77 16.30 10.76 6.68
CA LEU A 77 15.79 9.40 6.49
C LEU A 77 15.72 9.00 5.00
N GLY A 78 15.25 9.92 4.14
CA GLY A 78 15.25 9.71 2.69
C GLY A 78 16.66 9.52 2.13
N ASP A 79 17.62 10.34 2.57
CA ASP A 79 19.02 10.25 2.14
C ASP A 79 19.64 8.89 2.54
N LEU A 80 19.43 8.46 3.78
CA LEU A 80 19.90 7.16 4.30
C LEU A 80 19.25 5.99 3.55
N LEU A 81 17.95 6.08 3.26
CA LEU A 81 17.25 5.04 2.51
C LEU A 81 17.81 4.89 1.08
N ALA A 82 18.12 6.00 0.42
CA ALA A 82 18.76 5.98 -0.89
C ALA A 82 20.15 5.33 -0.83
N GLU A 83 20.95 5.64 0.20
CA GLU A 83 22.27 5.05 0.43
C GLU A 83 22.19 3.52 0.65
N LYS A 84 21.26 3.05 1.48
CA LYS A 84 21.11 1.64 1.85
C LYS A 84 20.18 0.83 0.93
N SER A 85 19.77 1.41 -0.19
CA SER A 85 18.76 0.86 -1.11
C SER A 85 19.11 -0.55 -1.62
N GLU A 86 20.38 -0.84 -1.92
CA GLU A 86 20.80 -2.16 -2.40
C GLU A 86 20.67 -3.23 -1.31
N GLN A 87 21.14 -2.96 -0.10
CA GLN A 87 21.05 -3.89 1.03
C GLN A 87 19.58 -4.19 1.35
N LEU A 88 18.77 -3.15 1.52
CA LEU A 88 17.35 -3.28 1.84
C LEU A 88 16.57 -3.98 0.73
N GLY A 89 16.87 -3.67 -0.53
CA GLY A 89 16.27 -4.35 -1.67
C GLY A 89 16.60 -5.84 -1.71
N ARG A 90 17.85 -6.22 -1.38
CA ARG A 90 18.24 -7.63 -1.24
C ARG A 90 17.46 -8.34 -0.14
N THR A 91 17.34 -7.71 1.03
CA THR A 91 16.55 -8.22 2.16
C THR A 91 15.07 -8.41 1.75
N GLU A 92 14.42 -7.40 1.16
CA GLU A 92 13.03 -7.50 0.70
C GLU A 92 12.85 -8.60 -0.36
N SER A 93 13.82 -8.79 -1.25
CA SER A 93 13.77 -9.83 -2.29
C SER A 93 13.82 -11.25 -1.71
N ILE A 94 14.66 -11.46 -0.69
CA ILE A 94 14.75 -12.74 0.03
C ILE A 94 13.45 -13.04 0.79
N ASP A 95 12.87 -12.02 1.45
CA ASP A 95 11.71 -12.16 2.32
C ASP A 95 10.40 -12.31 1.52
N THR A 96 10.29 -11.65 0.36
CA THR A 96 9.03 -11.56 -0.40
C THR A 96 9.03 -12.34 -1.71
N GLY A 97 10.20 -12.71 -2.23
CA GLY A 97 10.33 -13.30 -3.56
C GLY A 97 10.26 -12.28 -4.72
N LYS A 98 10.18 -10.98 -4.41
CA LYS A 98 10.28 -9.94 -5.44
C LYS A 98 11.67 -9.90 -6.07
N MET A 99 11.71 -9.41 -7.30
CA MET A 99 12.93 -9.28 -8.07
C MET A 99 13.90 -8.26 -7.46
N LEU A 100 15.16 -8.63 -7.24
CA LEU A 100 16.20 -7.72 -6.73
C LEU A 100 16.39 -6.50 -7.63
N LYS A 101 16.34 -6.70 -8.94
CA LYS A 101 16.41 -5.60 -9.90
C LYS A 101 15.28 -4.58 -9.71
N GLU A 102 14.11 -4.99 -9.23
CA GLU A 102 13.00 -4.07 -8.95
C GLU A 102 13.19 -3.39 -7.59
N THR A 103 13.44 -4.17 -6.54
CA THR A 103 13.49 -3.68 -5.16
C THR A 103 14.67 -2.74 -4.89
N ARG A 104 15.85 -2.99 -5.49
CA ARG A 104 17.03 -2.11 -5.33
C ARG A 104 16.78 -0.70 -5.89
N TRP A 105 16.12 -0.59 -7.04
CA TRP A 105 15.75 0.69 -7.63
C TRP A 105 14.55 1.32 -6.94
N GLN A 106 13.58 0.50 -6.51
CA GLN A 106 12.39 0.97 -5.81
C GLN A 106 12.77 1.65 -4.49
N ALA A 107 13.66 1.06 -3.68
CA ALA A 107 14.15 1.67 -2.44
C ALA A 107 14.76 3.06 -2.66
N LYS A 108 15.52 3.24 -3.75
CA LYS A 108 16.07 4.55 -4.13
C LYS A 108 14.97 5.56 -4.49
N TYR A 109 13.96 5.16 -5.27
CA TYR A 109 12.85 6.06 -5.60
C TYR A 109 11.93 6.35 -4.39
N ILE A 110 11.79 5.41 -3.45
CA ILE A 110 11.02 5.60 -2.22
C ILE A 110 11.58 6.77 -1.39
N ALA A 111 12.89 7.06 -1.47
CA ALA A 111 13.48 8.24 -0.83
C ALA A 111 12.76 9.55 -1.21
N GLU A 112 12.28 9.67 -2.44
CA GLU A 112 11.57 10.86 -2.92
C GLU A 112 10.25 11.08 -2.18
N PHE A 113 9.62 10.04 -1.62
CA PHE A 113 8.43 10.19 -0.77
C PHE A 113 8.78 10.87 0.54
N PHE A 114 9.89 10.46 1.17
CA PHE A 114 10.38 11.12 2.38
C PHE A 114 10.82 12.56 2.10
N HIS A 115 11.48 12.82 0.97
CA HIS A 115 11.87 14.17 0.57
C HIS A 115 10.67 15.07 0.27
N PHE A 116 9.63 14.55 -0.39
CA PHE A 116 8.38 15.26 -0.63
C PHE A 116 7.73 15.66 0.70
N TYR A 117 7.54 14.72 1.63
CA TYR A 117 6.92 15.01 2.92
C TYR A 117 7.80 15.84 3.86
N ALA A 118 9.13 15.73 3.76
CA ALA A 118 10.06 16.66 4.39
C ALA A 118 9.81 18.10 3.93
N GLY A 119 9.56 18.28 2.63
CA GLY A 119 9.16 19.55 2.04
C GLY A 119 7.75 20.00 2.44
N CYS A 120 6.85 19.08 2.80
CA CYS A 120 5.49 19.41 3.23
C CYS A 120 5.37 19.77 4.71
N ALA A 121 6.32 19.34 5.55
CA ALA A 121 6.23 19.44 7.01
C ALA A 121 5.94 20.88 7.50
N ASP A 122 6.55 21.89 6.87
CA ASP A 122 6.36 23.31 7.21
C ASP A 122 5.28 24.03 6.38
N LYS A 123 4.51 23.30 5.57
CA LYS A 123 3.43 23.82 4.70
C LYS A 123 2.04 23.49 5.23
N ILE A 124 1.97 22.87 6.41
CA ILE A 124 0.70 22.63 7.10
C ILE A 124 0.26 23.94 7.75
N ALA A 125 -0.74 24.58 7.14
CA ALA A 125 -1.34 25.80 7.64
C ALA A 125 -2.82 25.60 7.95
N GLY A 126 -3.35 26.45 8.84
CA GLY A 126 -4.79 26.69 8.93
C GLY A 126 -5.17 27.92 8.11
N GLU A 127 -6.37 28.43 8.33
CA GLU A 127 -6.98 29.51 7.57
C GLU A 127 -7.49 30.61 8.49
N THR A 128 -7.51 31.85 8.01
CA THR A 128 -8.32 32.92 8.64
C THR A 128 -9.70 32.89 8.01
N LEU A 129 -10.75 32.89 8.83
CA LEU A 129 -12.11 32.66 8.37
C LEU A 129 -12.88 34.00 8.25
N PRO A 130 -13.56 34.26 7.13
CA PRO A 130 -14.37 35.46 6.96
C PRO A 130 -15.72 35.29 7.67
N ILE A 131 -15.76 35.63 8.97
CA ILE A 131 -16.92 35.38 9.82
C ILE A 131 -18.01 36.45 9.68
N ASP A 132 -19.26 36.01 9.74
CA ASP A 132 -20.49 36.80 9.59
C ASP A 132 -20.95 37.48 10.89
N LYS A 133 -20.04 37.62 11.87
CA LYS A 133 -20.29 38.22 13.19
C LYS A 133 -19.33 39.38 13.41
N PRO A 134 -19.80 40.54 13.90
CA PRO A 134 -18.93 41.67 14.20
C PRO A 134 -17.95 41.31 15.32
N ASP A 135 -16.82 42.00 15.34
CA ASP A 135 -15.83 41.95 16.42
C ASP A 135 -15.27 40.54 16.73
N LEU A 136 -15.32 39.61 15.78
CA LEU A 136 -14.71 38.28 15.91
C LEU A 136 -13.57 38.10 14.91
N PHE A 137 -12.39 37.74 15.43
CA PHE A 137 -11.29 37.21 14.64
C PHE A 137 -11.23 35.69 14.83
N VAL A 138 -11.44 34.95 13.75
CA VAL A 138 -11.53 33.49 13.81
C VAL A 138 -10.55 32.89 12.82
N PHE A 139 -9.82 31.89 13.29
CA PHE A 139 -8.85 31.17 12.48
C PHE A 139 -8.83 29.69 12.86
N THR A 140 -8.35 28.86 11.95
CA THR A 140 -8.06 27.46 12.22
C THR A 140 -6.57 27.25 12.45
N ARG A 141 -6.23 26.25 13.26
CA ARG A 141 -4.90 25.65 13.35
C ARG A 141 -5.04 24.17 13.03
N ARG A 142 -4.15 23.60 12.22
CA ARG A 142 -4.15 22.15 11.99
C ARG A 142 -3.21 21.49 12.98
N GLU A 143 -3.74 20.53 13.73
CA GLU A 143 -3.01 19.81 14.77
C GLU A 143 -2.86 18.33 14.36
N PRO A 144 -1.71 17.69 14.66
CA PRO A 144 -1.58 16.24 14.49
C PRO A 144 -2.61 15.49 15.31
N LEU A 145 -2.97 14.29 14.86
CA LEU A 145 -4.00 13.45 15.47
C LEU A 145 -3.52 12.77 16.76
N GLY A 146 -2.27 12.31 16.81
CA GLY A 146 -1.73 11.56 17.95
C GLY A 146 -0.91 10.35 17.53
N VAL A 147 -1.13 9.21 18.19
CA VAL A 147 -0.48 7.94 17.83
C VAL A 147 -1.17 7.30 16.63
N VAL A 148 -0.37 6.98 15.61
CA VAL A 148 -0.80 6.31 14.39
C VAL A 148 -0.37 4.84 14.44
N ALA A 149 -1.33 3.92 14.33
CA ALA A 149 -1.05 2.53 14.01
C ALA A 149 -0.92 2.37 12.49
N ALA A 150 0.27 2.03 12.00
CA ALA A 150 0.55 1.83 10.58
C ALA A 150 0.77 0.34 10.30
N VAL A 151 -0.23 -0.33 9.74
CA VAL A 151 -0.22 -1.76 9.45
C VAL A 151 0.12 -1.99 7.98
N VAL A 152 1.25 -2.65 7.73
CA VAL A 152 1.85 -2.77 6.40
C VAL A 152 1.88 -4.24 5.95
N PRO A 153 1.39 -4.56 4.74
CA PRO A 153 1.41 -5.91 4.19
C PRO A 153 2.78 -6.26 3.61
N TRP A 154 2.97 -7.54 3.31
CA TRP A 154 4.25 -8.10 2.83
C TRP A 154 4.65 -7.70 1.41
N ASN A 155 3.70 -7.29 0.56
CA ASN A 155 3.94 -7.25 -0.89
C ASN A 155 4.73 -6.03 -1.37
N SER A 156 4.91 -4.97 -0.58
CA SER A 156 5.72 -3.78 -0.94
C SER A 156 6.09 -3.02 0.33
N GLN A 157 6.91 -3.64 1.17
CA GLN A 157 7.11 -3.24 2.57
C GLN A 157 7.59 -1.78 2.67
N LEU A 158 8.72 -1.43 2.06
CA LEU A 158 9.33 -0.11 2.22
C LEU A 158 8.51 1.01 1.56
N PHE A 159 7.89 0.73 0.42
CA PHE A 159 7.00 1.68 -0.25
C PHE A 159 5.80 2.03 0.64
N LEU A 160 5.14 1.00 1.19
CA LEU A 160 3.96 1.18 2.02
C LEU A 160 4.29 1.76 3.40
N VAL A 161 5.52 1.58 3.90
CA VAL A 161 6.03 2.33 5.05
C VAL A 161 6.10 3.83 4.72
N ALA A 162 6.72 4.20 3.60
CA ALA A 162 6.98 5.60 3.26
C ALA A 162 5.69 6.43 3.09
N VAL A 163 4.69 5.88 2.41
CA VAL A 163 3.39 6.54 2.18
C VAL A 163 2.56 6.69 3.45
N LYS A 164 2.85 5.89 4.49
CA LYS A 164 2.19 5.97 5.81
C LYS A 164 2.91 6.92 6.75
N ILE A 165 4.20 6.69 6.98
CA ILE A 165 4.93 7.43 8.02
C ILE A 165 5.40 8.80 7.53
N GLY A 166 5.66 8.97 6.23
CA GLY A 166 6.03 10.25 5.63
C GLY A 166 5.06 11.38 6.02
N PRO A 167 3.76 11.28 5.67
CA PRO A 167 2.79 12.31 6.02
C PRO A 167 2.50 12.35 7.54
N ALA A 168 2.46 11.20 8.22
CA ALA A 168 2.21 11.15 9.66
C ALA A 168 3.26 11.94 10.46
N LEU A 169 4.54 11.68 10.19
CA LEU A 169 5.67 12.33 10.86
C LEU A 169 5.82 13.79 10.43
N ALA A 170 5.56 14.12 9.16
CA ALA A 170 5.58 15.51 8.69
C ALA A 170 4.53 16.34 9.45
N ALA A 171 3.33 15.77 9.65
CA ALA A 171 2.26 16.34 10.46
C ALA A 171 2.58 16.46 11.95
N GLY A 172 3.56 15.70 12.46
CA GLY A 172 3.96 15.70 13.87
C GLY A 172 3.28 14.61 14.71
N ASN A 173 2.68 13.61 14.09
CA ASN A 173 2.20 12.41 14.76
C ASN A 173 3.39 11.54 15.21
N THR A 174 3.11 10.55 16.05
CA THR A 174 4.02 9.43 16.34
C THR A 174 3.43 8.14 15.78
N VAL A 175 4.28 7.14 15.53
CA VAL A 175 3.88 5.95 14.77
C VAL A 175 4.29 4.67 15.48
N VAL A 176 3.39 3.69 15.48
CA VAL A 176 3.69 2.28 15.71
C VAL A 176 3.45 1.52 14.41
N LEU A 177 4.54 1.15 13.75
CA LEU A 177 4.55 0.32 12.55
C LEU A 177 4.40 -1.15 12.94
N LYS A 178 3.49 -1.85 12.26
CA LYS A 178 3.33 -3.30 12.39
C LYS A 178 3.74 -3.99 11.10
N ALA A 179 4.83 -4.74 11.17
CA ALA A 179 5.34 -5.54 10.07
C ALA A 179 4.50 -6.80 9.86
N SER A 180 4.36 -7.23 8.60
CA SER A 180 3.66 -8.46 8.23
C SER A 180 4.45 -9.70 8.65
N GLU A 181 3.76 -10.70 9.22
CA GLU A 181 4.32 -12.00 9.60
C GLU A 181 4.95 -12.75 8.40
N HIS A 182 4.45 -12.50 7.18
CA HIS A 182 4.98 -13.13 5.96
C HIS A 182 6.26 -12.49 5.44
N ALA A 183 6.50 -11.22 5.77
CA ALA A 183 7.71 -10.51 5.41
C ALA A 183 7.87 -9.33 6.36
N SER A 184 8.86 -9.41 7.26
CA SER A 184 9.16 -8.41 8.28
C SER A 184 10.55 -7.81 8.15
N ALA A 185 11.48 -8.51 7.50
CA ALA A 185 12.90 -8.27 7.62
C ALA A 185 13.33 -6.89 7.12
N ALA A 186 12.90 -6.50 5.91
CA ALA A 186 13.28 -5.21 5.33
C ALA A 186 12.80 -4.02 6.18
N MET A 187 11.64 -4.16 6.84
CA MET A 187 11.09 -3.12 7.72
C MET A 187 11.82 -3.05 9.06
N LEU A 188 12.29 -4.19 9.58
CA LEU A 188 13.11 -4.23 10.79
C LEU A 188 14.50 -3.64 10.51
N GLU A 189 15.12 -3.92 9.36
CA GLU A 189 16.38 -3.26 8.95
C GLU A 189 16.18 -1.76 8.70
N PHE A 190 15.04 -1.36 8.15
CA PHE A 190 14.69 0.06 8.01
C PHE A 190 14.66 0.81 9.36
N GLY A 191 14.39 0.12 10.48
CA GLY A 191 14.47 0.70 11.82
C GLY A 191 15.84 1.25 12.18
N GLU A 192 16.93 0.68 11.63
CA GLU A 192 18.29 1.20 11.83
C GLU A 192 18.44 2.62 11.23
N LEU A 193 17.76 2.88 10.11
CA LEU A 193 17.77 4.19 9.46
C LEU A 193 16.96 5.24 10.22
N ILE A 194 15.93 4.81 10.95
CA ILE A 194 15.14 5.70 11.81
C ILE A 194 16.01 6.20 12.98
N GLU A 195 16.76 5.30 13.61
CA GLU A 195 17.71 5.63 14.67
C GLU A 195 18.80 6.58 14.13
N GLU A 196 19.43 6.23 13.01
CA GLU A 196 20.47 7.04 12.39
C GLU A 196 19.95 8.42 11.90
N ALA A 197 18.70 8.51 11.46
CA ALA A 197 18.05 9.76 11.09
C ALA A 197 17.82 10.71 12.27
N GLY A 198 17.96 10.22 13.52
CA GLY A 198 17.89 11.02 14.74
C GLY A 198 16.47 11.35 15.19
N PHE A 199 15.50 10.47 14.89
CA PHE A 199 14.18 10.59 15.50
C PHE A 199 14.27 10.36 17.01
N PRO A 200 13.61 11.19 17.84
CA PRO A 200 13.57 10.94 19.28
C PRO A 200 12.98 9.56 19.62
N PRO A 201 13.43 8.91 20.71
CA PRO A 201 12.85 7.66 21.19
C PRO A 201 11.33 7.71 21.30
N GLY A 202 10.67 6.66 20.83
CA GLY A 202 9.22 6.50 20.83
C GLY A 202 8.49 7.17 19.66
N VAL A 203 9.13 8.05 18.88
CA VAL A 203 8.45 8.70 17.72
C VAL A 203 8.07 7.70 16.64
N VAL A 204 8.94 6.72 16.39
CA VAL A 204 8.69 5.59 15.51
C VAL A 204 9.04 4.32 16.28
N ASN A 205 8.07 3.40 16.34
CA ASN A 205 8.24 2.07 16.92
C ASN A 205 7.89 1.04 15.85
N ILE A 206 8.58 -0.09 15.82
CA ILE A 206 8.35 -1.17 14.86
C ILE A 206 8.14 -2.47 15.63
N VAL A 207 6.94 -3.02 15.53
CA VAL A 207 6.55 -4.31 16.11
C VAL A 207 6.28 -5.32 14.99
N SER A 208 6.52 -6.60 15.28
CA SER A 208 6.28 -7.71 14.36
C SER A 208 5.38 -8.76 15.00
N GLY A 209 4.62 -9.51 14.21
CA GLY A 209 3.77 -10.60 14.70
C GLY A 209 2.48 -10.75 13.91
N HIS A 210 1.70 -11.79 14.19
CA HIS A 210 0.47 -12.09 13.48
C HIS A 210 -0.66 -11.07 13.73
N GLY A 211 -1.73 -11.18 12.95
CA GLY A 211 -2.96 -10.37 13.14
C GLY A 211 -3.49 -10.43 14.59
N ASP A 212 -3.59 -11.62 15.18
CA ASP A 212 -3.89 -11.82 16.61
C ASP A 212 -2.68 -12.56 17.22
N PRO A 213 -2.06 -12.07 18.32
CA PRO A 213 -2.49 -10.95 19.15
C PRO A 213 -2.00 -9.57 18.70
N CYS A 214 -0.89 -9.48 17.97
CA CYS A 214 -0.18 -8.21 17.74
C CYS A 214 -1.03 -7.15 17.01
N GLY A 215 -1.63 -7.49 15.86
CA GLY A 215 -2.45 -6.55 15.09
C GLY A 215 -3.73 -6.10 15.82
N LYS A 216 -4.39 -7.04 16.52
CA LYS A 216 -5.58 -6.80 17.32
C LYS A 216 -5.29 -5.87 18.50
N ALA A 217 -4.26 -6.17 19.28
CA ALA A 217 -3.83 -5.32 20.38
C ALA A 217 -3.54 -3.89 19.92
N LEU A 218 -2.86 -3.74 18.77
CA LEU A 218 -2.50 -2.42 18.25
C LEU A 218 -3.73 -1.64 17.78
N THR A 219 -4.62 -2.28 17.00
CA THR A 219 -5.77 -1.61 16.39
C THR A 219 -6.92 -1.35 17.37
N SER A 220 -6.96 -2.03 18.52
CA SER A 220 -7.90 -1.76 19.61
C SER A 220 -7.33 -0.86 20.72
N HIS A 221 -6.06 -0.45 20.64
CA HIS A 221 -5.43 0.25 21.77
C HIS A 221 -6.07 1.63 22.01
N PRO A 222 -6.43 2.01 23.25
CA PRO A 222 -7.19 3.24 23.55
C PRO A 222 -6.45 4.55 23.24
N LEU A 223 -5.12 4.51 23.14
CA LEU A 223 -4.28 5.67 22.79
C LEU A 223 -4.00 5.82 21.28
N VAL A 224 -4.46 4.87 20.45
CA VAL A 224 -4.32 5.00 19.00
C VAL A 224 -5.41 5.92 18.47
N ALA A 225 -5.01 7.02 17.83
CA ALA A 225 -5.91 8.03 17.28
C ALA A 225 -6.25 7.77 15.81
N ARG A 226 -5.37 7.06 15.09
CA ARG A 226 -5.55 6.71 13.67
C ARG A 226 -4.98 5.33 13.36
N ILE A 227 -5.66 4.58 12.50
CA ILE A 227 -5.19 3.33 11.92
C ILE A 227 -5.07 3.50 10.40
N SER A 228 -3.84 3.43 9.89
CA SER A 228 -3.59 3.31 8.45
C SER A 228 -3.30 1.85 8.11
N PHE A 229 -4.24 1.21 7.41
CA PHE A 229 -4.17 -0.21 7.08
C PHE A 229 -4.07 -0.41 5.57
N THR A 230 -3.11 -1.21 5.13
CA THR A 230 -3.11 -1.78 3.77
C THR A 230 -3.15 -3.30 3.87
N GLY A 231 -4.00 -3.95 3.08
CA GLY A 231 -4.08 -5.41 3.08
C GLY A 231 -5.39 -5.97 2.51
N GLY A 232 -5.67 -7.23 2.83
CA GLY A 232 -6.85 -7.93 2.33
C GLY A 232 -8.16 -7.51 3.02
N PRO A 233 -9.32 -7.57 2.34
CA PRO A 233 -10.62 -7.23 2.92
C PRO A 233 -11.01 -8.05 4.16
N GLY A 234 -10.52 -9.29 4.29
CA GLY A 234 -10.73 -10.12 5.49
C GLY A 234 -10.14 -9.46 6.74
N ALA A 235 -8.84 -9.16 6.70
CA ALA A 235 -8.14 -8.48 7.78
C ALA A 235 -8.68 -7.07 8.03
N ALA A 236 -9.06 -6.33 6.98
CA ALA A 236 -9.65 -5.00 7.11
C ALA A 236 -10.94 -4.99 7.95
N ARG A 237 -11.79 -6.01 7.84
CA ARG A 237 -12.99 -6.12 8.70
C ARG A 237 -12.63 -6.23 10.17
N HIS A 238 -11.60 -7.02 10.51
CA HIS A 238 -11.12 -7.10 11.89
C HIS A 238 -10.59 -5.76 12.37
N VAL A 239 -9.83 -5.03 11.55
CA VAL A 239 -9.37 -3.68 11.90
C VAL A 239 -10.53 -2.73 12.18
N LEU A 240 -11.58 -2.75 11.35
CA LEU A 240 -12.77 -1.93 11.58
C LEU A 240 -13.48 -2.30 12.90
N TYR A 241 -13.66 -3.58 13.19
CA TYR A 241 -14.24 -4.03 14.46
C TYR A 241 -13.39 -3.61 15.66
N ASN A 242 -12.07 -3.74 15.55
CA ASN A 242 -11.13 -3.36 16.59
C ASN A 242 -11.16 -1.84 16.86
N SER A 243 -11.29 -1.03 15.81
CA SER A 243 -11.34 0.44 15.92
C SER A 243 -12.57 0.97 16.66
N ALA A 244 -13.61 0.14 16.85
CA ALA A 244 -14.75 0.52 17.67
C ALA A 244 -14.38 0.70 19.16
N GLU A 245 -13.27 0.10 19.62
CA GLU A 245 -12.79 0.21 21.00
C GLU A 245 -12.13 1.55 21.31
N ASN A 246 -11.61 2.26 20.29
CA ASN A 246 -10.88 3.53 20.46
C ASN A 246 -11.40 4.68 19.59
N PHE A 247 -12.35 4.42 18.69
CA PHE A 247 -12.85 5.38 17.69
C PHE A 247 -11.75 6.02 16.84
N ALA A 248 -10.65 5.30 16.61
CA ALA A 248 -9.56 5.76 15.76
C ALA A 248 -10.07 6.03 14.34
N GLU A 249 -9.57 7.09 13.72
CA GLU A 249 -9.81 7.32 12.29
C GLU A 249 -9.15 6.19 11.48
N VAL A 250 -9.86 5.57 10.55
CA VAL A 250 -9.34 4.45 9.75
C VAL A 250 -9.16 4.90 8.31
N SER A 251 -8.03 4.54 7.69
CA SER A 251 -7.89 4.52 6.23
C SER A 251 -7.57 3.12 5.76
N LEU A 252 -8.24 2.69 4.70
CA LEU A 252 -8.12 1.36 4.14
C LEU A 252 -7.63 1.45 2.70
N GLU A 253 -6.44 0.91 2.46
CA GLU A 253 -5.94 0.61 1.12
C GLU A 253 -6.07 -0.88 0.88
N LEU A 254 -7.13 -1.28 0.17
CA LEU A 254 -7.41 -2.69 -0.08
C LEU A 254 -7.09 -3.05 -1.52
N GLY A 255 -7.16 -4.34 -1.79
CA GLY A 255 -6.93 -4.89 -3.11
C GLY A 255 -7.95 -4.47 -4.18
N GLY A 256 -7.73 -4.97 -5.39
CA GLY A 256 -8.54 -4.64 -6.54
C GLY A 256 -8.61 -5.73 -7.60
N LYS A 257 -9.48 -5.49 -8.58
CA LYS A 257 -9.61 -6.31 -9.80
C LYS A 257 -9.64 -5.35 -10.99
N SER A 258 -8.53 -4.61 -11.13
CA SER A 258 -8.43 -3.40 -11.95
C SER A 258 -8.62 -3.71 -13.44
N PRO A 259 -9.55 -3.03 -14.13
CA PRO A 259 -9.74 -3.22 -15.56
C PRO A 259 -8.60 -2.58 -16.35
N PHE A 260 -8.14 -3.29 -17.38
CA PHE A 260 -7.19 -2.83 -18.39
C PHE A 260 -7.91 -2.90 -19.73
N ILE A 261 -8.22 -1.74 -20.31
CA ILE A 261 -9.11 -1.60 -21.47
C ILE A 261 -8.29 -1.16 -22.68
N VAL A 262 -8.40 -1.88 -23.80
CA VAL A 262 -7.67 -1.58 -25.03
C VAL A 262 -8.67 -1.44 -26.19
N PHE A 263 -8.73 -0.24 -26.74
CA PHE A 263 -9.56 0.07 -27.91
C PHE A 263 -8.84 -0.25 -29.22
N GLU A 264 -9.61 -0.34 -30.29
CA GLU A 264 -9.18 -0.63 -31.66
C GLU A 264 -8.12 0.36 -32.20
N ASP A 265 -8.16 1.60 -31.72
CA ASP A 265 -7.24 2.67 -32.13
C ASP A 265 -5.98 2.75 -31.26
N ALA A 266 -5.82 1.85 -30.28
CA ALA A 266 -4.69 1.83 -29.38
C ALA A 266 -3.38 1.50 -30.09
N ASP A 267 -2.27 1.98 -29.53
CA ASP A 267 -0.97 1.43 -29.87
C ASP A 267 -0.83 0.02 -29.26
N ILE A 268 -0.99 -1.02 -30.11
CA ILE A 268 -1.03 -2.41 -29.66
C ILE A 268 0.26 -2.80 -28.92
N GLU A 269 1.42 -2.35 -29.39
CA GLU A 269 2.69 -2.69 -28.76
C GLU A 269 2.79 -2.12 -27.34
N SER A 270 2.48 -0.84 -27.17
CA SER A 270 2.46 -0.19 -25.86
C SER A 270 1.43 -0.83 -24.93
N ALA A 271 0.24 -1.16 -25.46
CA ALA A 271 -0.82 -1.79 -24.68
C ALA A 271 -0.48 -3.22 -24.22
N VAL A 272 0.15 -4.03 -25.08
CA VAL A 272 0.65 -5.37 -24.70
C VAL A 272 1.72 -5.26 -23.62
N ASN A 273 2.71 -4.38 -23.80
CA ASN A 273 3.78 -4.17 -22.84
C ASN A 273 3.24 -3.66 -21.49
N GLY A 274 2.31 -2.70 -21.53
CA GLY A 274 1.64 -2.17 -20.35
C GLY A 274 0.81 -3.24 -19.62
N SER A 275 0.12 -4.11 -20.36
CA SER A 275 -0.67 -5.20 -19.78
C SER A 275 0.22 -6.24 -19.10
N ILE A 276 1.30 -6.68 -19.77
CA ILE A 276 2.29 -7.62 -19.20
C ILE A 276 2.93 -7.04 -17.94
N ALA A 277 3.41 -5.79 -17.97
CA ALA A 277 3.97 -5.13 -16.80
C ALA A 277 2.91 -4.95 -15.67
N GLY A 278 1.66 -4.75 -16.07
CA GLY A 278 0.52 -4.55 -15.18
C GLY A 278 0.10 -5.80 -14.41
N ILE A 279 0.23 -7.01 -14.99
CA ILE A 279 -0.23 -8.26 -14.35
C ILE A 279 0.91 -9.22 -13.96
N PHE A 280 2.03 -9.24 -14.67
CA PHE A 280 3.13 -10.18 -14.39
C PHE A 280 4.32 -9.52 -13.68
N GLY A 281 4.45 -8.20 -13.72
CA GLY A 281 5.44 -7.48 -12.90
C GLY A 281 5.18 -7.70 -11.41
N ALA A 282 6.24 -7.88 -10.61
CA ALA A 282 6.15 -8.33 -9.20
C ALA A 282 5.31 -9.61 -9.00
N THR A 283 5.28 -10.50 -10.00
CA THR A 283 4.51 -11.76 -10.00
C THR A 283 3.01 -11.53 -9.77
N GLY A 284 2.48 -10.36 -10.18
CA GLY A 284 1.08 -9.99 -10.01
C GLY A 284 0.63 -9.69 -8.58
N GLN A 285 1.56 -9.65 -7.63
CA GLN A 285 1.30 -9.38 -6.20
C GLN A 285 1.17 -7.87 -5.92
N SER A 286 0.25 -7.24 -6.65
CA SER A 286 0.03 -5.79 -6.62
C SER A 286 -1.46 -5.49 -6.53
N CYS A 287 -1.86 -4.61 -5.60
CA CYS A 287 -3.26 -4.21 -5.43
C CYS A 287 -3.83 -3.60 -6.73
N VAL A 288 -2.98 -2.89 -7.49
CA VAL A 288 -3.34 -2.23 -8.75
C VAL A 288 -3.18 -3.13 -9.98
N ALA A 289 -2.93 -4.43 -9.81
CA ALA A 289 -2.69 -5.33 -10.93
C ALA A 289 -3.84 -5.26 -11.97
N GLY A 290 -3.48 -5.06 -13.24
CA GLY A 290 -4.40 -4.96 -14.38
C GLY A 290 -4.96 -6.33 -14.77
N SER A 291 -5.69 -6.94 -13.84
CA SER A 291 -6.02 -8.38 -13.81
C SER A 291 -7.34 -8.73 -14.52
N ARG A 292 -8.02 -7.73 -15.09
CA ARG A 292 -9.11 -7.89 -16.06
C ARG A 292 -8.78 -7.15 -17.34
N LEU A 293 -8.39 -7.86 -18.38
CA LEU A 293 -8.14 -7.29 -19.70
C LEU A 293 -9.42 -7.31 -20.53
N TYR A 294 -9.82 -6.14 -21.03
CA TYR A 294 -10.92 -5.96 -21.97
C TYR A 294 -10.34 -5.48 -23.30
N LEU A 295 -10.56 -6.26 -24.36
CA LEU A 295 -10.04 -5.99 -25.70
C LEU A 295 -11.17 -5.68 -26.67
N HIS A 296 -11.04 -4.63 -27.46
CA HIS A 296 -11.95 -4.40 -28.58
C HIS A 296 -11.85 -5.56 -29.57
N GLU A 297 -12.99 -6.06 -30.07
CA GLU A 297 -13.05 -7.28 -30.87
C GLU A 297 -12.13 -7.25 -32.10
N ASP A 298 -12.04 -6.10 -32.77
CA ASP A 298 -11.21 -5.88 -33.97
C ASP A 298 -9.70 -6.11 -33.77
N ILE A 299 -9.20 -6.01 -32.53
CA ILE A 299 -7.77 -6.19 -32.23
C ILE A 299 -7.48 -7.41 -31.35
N ALA A 300 -8.52 -8.06 -30.82
CA ALA A 300 -8.38 -9.01 -29.72
C ALA A 300 -7.46 -10.18 -30.06
N ASP A 301 -7.62 -10.78 -31.24
CA ASP A 301 -6.86 -11.98 -31.62
C ASP A 301 -5.37 -11.66 -31.85
N ALA A 302 -5.07 -10.57 -32.56
CA ALA A 302 -3.69 -10.11 -32.77
C ALA A 302 -3.01 -9.70 -31.46
N PHE A 303 -3.75 -9.07 -30.55
CA PHE A 303 -3.26 -8.71 -29.22
C PHE A 303 -2.92 -9.96 -28.40
N LEU A 304 -3.83 -10.94 -28.36
CA LEU A 304 -3.65 -12.17 -27.58
C LEU A 304 -2.53 -13.05 -28.12
N GLU A 305 -2.36 -13.13 -29.44
CA GLU A 305 -1.23 -13.83 -30.05
C GLU A 305 0.10 -13.23 -29.57
N LYS A 306 0.26 -11.89 -29.66
CA LYS A 306 1.47 -11.20 -29.21
C LYS A 306 1.69 -11.37 -27.70
N MET A 307 0.64 -11.21 -26.90
CA MET A 307 0.73 -11.27 -25.44
C MET A 307 1.06 -12.68 -24.93
N THR A 308 0.42 -13.72 -25.47
CA THR A 308 0.67 -15.12 -25.05
C THR A 308 2.09 -15.57 -25.43
N ALA A 309 2.58 -15.17 -26.61
CA ALA A 309 3.96 -15.43 -27.03
C ALA A 309 5.00 -14.77 -26.12
N LEU A 310 4.75 -13.54 -25.65
CA LEU A 310 5.64 -12.87 -24.70
C LEU A 310 5.54 -13.47 -23.30
N ALA A 311 4.33 -13.76 -22.81
CA ALA A 311 4.12 -14.38 -21.50
C ALA A 311 4.82 -15.74 -21.38
N GLY A 312 4.77 -16.57 -22.45
CA GLY A 312 5.46 -17.86 -22.49
C GLY A 312 6.99 -17.80 -22.53
N ARG A 313 7.57 -16.61 -22.72
CA ARG A 313 9.04 -16.38 -22.73
C ARG A 313 9.56 -15.72 -21.46
N ILE A 314 8.69 -15.40 -20.50
CA ILE A 314 9.11 -14.81 -19.22
C ILE A 314 10.01 -15.81 -18.49
N LEU A 315 11.24 -15.38 -18.20
CA LEU A 315 12.21 -16.18 -17.44
C LEU A 315 11.85 -16.21 -15.96
N ILE A 316 11.38 -17.37 -15.48
CA ILE A 316 11.05 -17.60 -14.07
C ILE A 316 12.27 -18.21 -13.37
N GLY A 317 12.63 -17.71 -12.19
CA GLY A 317 13.81 -18.20 -11.50
C GLY A 317 14.08 -17.50 -10.17
N ASP A 318 15.34 -17.63 -9.72
CA ASP A 318 15.81 -16.99 -8.49
C ASP A 318 15.61 -15.47 -8.58
N PRO A 319 14.88 -14.84 -7.64
CA PRO A 319 14.65 -13.40 -7.63
C PRO A 319 15.93 -12.56 -7.48
N LEU A 320 17.05 -13.17 -7.03
CA LEU A 320 18.35 -12.50 -6.90
C LEU A 320 19.20 -12.55 -8.18
N ALA A 321 18.83 -13.38 -9.17
CA ALA A 321 19.54 -13.48 -10.44
C ALA A 321 19.12 -12.35 -11.39
N GLU A 322 20.09 -11.79 -12.12
CA GLU A 322 19.88 -10.58 -12.94
C GLU A 322 19.03 -10.86 -14.19
N GLU A 323 19.14 -12.07 -14.75
CA GLU A 323 18.40 -12.53 -15.92
C GLU A 323 16.92 -12.87 -15.63
N THR A 324 16.59 -13.20 -14.38
CA THR A 324 15.23 -13.57 -13.98
C THR A 324 14.28 -12.39 -14.24
N GLN A 325 13.09 -12.71 -14.77
CA GLN A 325 12.05 -11.73 -15.10
C GLN A 325 10.84 -11.82 -14.19
N MET A 326 10.60 -12.97 -13.57
CA MET A 326 9.53 -13.16 -12.59
C MET A 326 9.96 -14.12 -11.47
N GLY A 327 9.74 -13.72 -10.22
CA GLY A 327 10.07 -14.51 -9.04
C GLY A 327 8.89 -15.36 -8.54
N PRO A 328 9.02 -16.03 -7.38
CA PRO A 328 7.94 -16.78 -6.77
C PRO A 328 6.85 -15.86 -6.18
N LEU A 329 5.70 -16.44 -5.83
CA LEU A 329 4.73 -15.83 -4.92
C LEU A 329 5.29 -15.82 -3.50
N CYS A 330 4.93 -14.84 -2.68
CA CYS A 330 5.47 -14.68 -1.33
C CYS A 330 5.01 -15.79 -0.36
N THR A 331 3.81 -16.35 -0.55
CA THR A 331 3.23 -17.32 0.40
C THR A 331 2.67 -18.56 -0.29
N THR A 332 2.77 -19.71 0.39
CA THR A 332 2.14 -20.96 -0.04
C THR A 332 0.62 -20.84 -0.14
N GLY A 333 -0.01 -20.13 0.81
CA GLY A 333 -1.45 -19.91 0.79
C GLY A 333 -1.92 -19.17 -0.46
N GLN A 334 -1.12 -18.23 -0.99
CA GLN A 334 -1.42 -17.54 -2.24
C GLN A 334 -1.34 -18.48 -3.45
N LEU A 335 -0.31 -19.33 -3.50
CA LEU A 335 -0.14 -20.33 -4.55
C LEU A 335 -1.33 -21.29 -4.59
N GLU A 336 -1.71 -21.85 -3.44
CA GLU A 336 -2.85 -22.77 -3.34
C GLU A 336 -4.17 -22.08 -3.70
N HIS A 337 -4.36 -20.81 -3.33
CA HIS A 337 -5.53 -20.05 -3.71
C HIS A 337 -5.63 -19.89 -5.23
N ILE A 338 -4.53 -19.53 -5.88
CA ILE A 338 -4.47 -19.38 -7.34
C ILE A 338 -4.79 -20.71 -8.04
N GLU A 339 -4.19 -21.81 -7.60
CA GLU A 339 -4.44 -23.14 -8.17
C GLU A 339 -5.92 -23.53 -8.10
N ARG A 340 -6.58 -23.28 -6.96
CA ARG A 340 -8.01 -23.55 -6.79
C ARG A 340 -8.88 -22.68 -7.68
N GLU A 341 -8.62 -21.36 -7.73
CA GLU A 341 -9.46 -20.45 -8.51
C GLU A 341 -9.28 -20.65 -10.02
N VAL A 342 -8.06 -20.94 -10.49
CA VAL A 342 -7.81 -21.27 -11.90
C VAL A 342 -8.52 -22.56 -12.30
N ALA A 343 -8.41 -23.62 -11.49
CA ALA A 343 -9.13 -24.87 -11.74
C ALA A 343 -10.65 -24.67 -11.75
N HIS A 344 -11.17 -23.85 -10.83
CA HIS A 344 -12.59 -23.52 -10.78
C HIS A 344 -13.03 -22.73 -12.01
N ALA A 345 -12.28 -21.73 -12.44
CA ALA A 345 -12.58 -20.96 -13.64
C ALA A 345 -12.69 -21.84 -14.90
N VAL A 346 -11.81 -22.84 -15.05
CA VAL A 346 -11.91 -23.81 -16.15
C VAL A 346 -13.20 -24.62 -16.05
N SER A 347 -13.61 -25.02 -14.83
CA SER A 347 -14.90 -25.70 -14.63
C SER A 347 -16.12 -24.82 -14.95
N GLU A 348 -15.99 -23.50 -14.85
CA GLU A 348 -17.01 -22.50 -15.24
C GLU A 348 -16.96 -22.11 -16.74
N GLY A 349 -16.04 -22.70 -17.51
CA GLY A 349 -15.93 -22.50 -18.96
C GLY A 349 -14.85 -21.52 -19.42
N ALA A 350 -13.96 -21.06 -18.53
CA ALA A 350 -12.78 -20.31 -18.95
C ALA A 350 -11.79 -21.21 -19.71
N LYS A 351 -11.10 -20.64 -20.71
CA LYS A 351 -10.09 -21.33 -21.49
C LYS A 351 -8.70 -20.81 -21.12
N ILE A 352 -7.79 -21.72 -20.78
CA ILE A 352 -6.38 -21.38 -20.57
C ILE A 352 -5.73 -21.14 -21.94
N LEU A 353 -5.22 -19.92 -22.17
CA LEU A 353 -4.45 -19.58 -23.37
C LEU A 353 -2.95 -19.85 -23.19
N THR A 354 -2.44 -19.64 -21.97
CA THR A 354 -1.06 -19.96 -21.58
C THR A 354 -0.96 -20.12 -20.06
N GLY A 355 0.06 -20.83 -19.56
CA GLY A 355 0.32 -21.05 -18.14
C GLY A 355 -0.65 -22.04 -17.47
N GLY A 356 -1.10 -21.71 -16.26
CA GLY A 356 -2.10 -22.46 -15.49
C GLY A 356 -1.53 -23.54 -14.57
N LYS A 357 -0.22 -23.56 -14.34
CA LYS A 357 0.47 -24.57 -13.55
C LYS A 357 1.75 -24.03 -12.91
N ARG A 358 2.38 -24.85 -12.05
CA ARG A 358 3.72 -24.59 -11.54
C ARG A 358 4.77 -24.88 -12.62
N PRO A 359 5.84 -24.06 -12.74
CA PRO A 359 6.94 -24.35 -13.65
C PRO A 359 7.73 -25.59 -13.18
N GLY A 360 8.23 -26.38 -14.12
CA GLY A 360 9.06 -27.55 -13.82
C GLY A 360 10.44 -27.18 -13.30
N GLY A 361 11.01 -27.99 -12.40
CA GLY A 361 12.38 -27.84 -11.92
C GLY A 361 12.61 -26.78 -10.83
N LEU A 362 11.57 -26.08 -10.38
CA LEU A 362 11.61 -25.12 -9.28
C LEU A 362 10.82 -25.64 -8.08
N SER A 363 11.39 -25.53 -6.87
CA SER A 363 10.79 -26.07 -5.64
C SER A 363 10.09 -25.01 -4.76
N GLY A 364 10.30 -23.73 -5.06
CA GLY A 364 9.66 -22.62 -4.35
C GLY A 364 8.20 -22.41 -4.75
N THR A 365 7.61 -21.32 -4.29
CA THR A 365 6.20 -20.94 -4.52
C THR A 365 5.98 -20.30 -5.89
N TYR A 366 6.43 -20.94 -6.96
CA TYR A 366 6.35 -20.42 -8.33
C TYR A 366 5.04 -20.80 -9.04
N TYR A 367 4.55 -19.92 -9.90
CA TYR A 367 3.40 -20.15 -10.77
C TYR A 367 3.63 -19.50 -12.14
N GLU A 368 3.25 -20.19 -13.22
CA GLU A 368 3.47 -19.68 -14.58
C GLU A 368 2.57 -18.45 -14.88
N PRO A 369 3.04 -17.48 -15.69
CA PRO A 369 2.20 -16.42 -16.23
C PRO A 369 0.99 -17.01 -16.93
N THR A 370 -0.21 -16.76 -16.40
CA THR A 370 -1.43 -17.43 -16.83
C THR A 370 -2.39 -16.43 -17.47
N ILE A 371 -2.89 -16.74 -18.66
CA ILE A 371 -3.90 -15.95 -19.34
C ILE A 371 -5.13 -16.83 -19.58
N LEU A 372 -6.27 -16.38 -19.06
CA LEU A 372 -7.56 -17.05 -19.15
C LEU A 372 -8.49 -16.23 -20.03
N GLU A 373 -8.99 -16.83 -21.10
CA GLU A 373 -10.09 -16.29 -21.88
C GLU A 373 -11.41 -16.66 -21.18
N CYS A 374 -12.13 -15.64 -20.70
CA CYS A 374 -13.39 -15.81 -19.99
C CYS A 374 -14.54 -15.49 -20.95
N PRO A 375 -15.49 -16.42 -21.21
CA PRO A 375 -16.56 -16.19 -22.17
C PRO A 375 -17.68 -15.27 -21.63
N ARG A 376 -17.75 -15.05 -20.32
CA ARG A 376 -18.81 -14.29 -19.65
C ARG A 376 -18.25 -13.53 -18.44
N GLN A 377 -18.90 -12.41 -18.11
CA GLN A 377 -18.51 -11.52 -17.01
C GLN A 377 -18.81 -12.10 -15.62
N ASP A 378 -19.81 -12.97 -15.51
CA ASP A 378 -20.29 -13.54 -14.24
C ASP A 378 -19.47 -14.74 -13.74
N LEU A 379 -18.39 -15.10 -14.44
CA LEU A 379 -17.41 -16.07 -13.93
C LEU A 379 -16.76 -15.53 -12.66
N ARG A 380 -16.64 -16.36 -11.63
CA ARG A 380 -16.11 -15.93 -10.32
C ARG A 380 -14.72 -15.32 -10.44
N ILE A 381 -13.84 -15.89 -11.25
CA ILE A 381 -12.46 -15.42 -11.43
C ILE A 381 -12.36 -13.99 -12.00
N VAL A 382 -13.42 -13.52 -12.67
CA VAL A 382 -13.49 -12.15 -13.20
C VAL A 382 -13.58 -11.14 -12.06
N ASP A 383 -14.22 -11.45 -10.92
CA ASP A 383 -14.31 -10.55 -9.76
C ASP A 383 -13.43 -10.97 -8.56
N THR A 384 -12.82 -12.16 -8.60
CA THR A 384 -11.84 -12.60 -7.60
C THR A 384 -10.47 -11.93 -7.82
N GLU A 385 -10.00 -11.20 -6.82
CA GLU A 385 -8.61 -10.76 -6.74
C GLU A 385 -7.72 -11.95 -6.39
N LEU A 386 -6.82 -12.32 -7.31
CA LEU A 386 -5.94 -13.47 -7.16
C LEU A 386 -4.55 -13.10 -6.64
N PHE A 387 -4.19 -11.81 -6.67
CA PHE A 387 -2.92 -11.30 -6.18
C PHE A 387 -1.71 -12.15 -6.64
N GLY A 388 -1.69 -12.46 -7.94
CA GLY A 388 -0.76 -13.39 -8.57
C GLY A 388 -0.78 -13.26 -10.10
N PRO A 389 0.03 -14.03 -10.83
CA PRO A 389 0.30 -13.80 -12.24
C PRO A 389 -0.79 -14.44 -13.13
N VAL A 390 -2.05 -14.05 -12.91
CA VAL A 390 -3.22 -14.60 -13.62
C VAL A 390 -4.09 -13.47 -14.17
N LEU A 391 -4.26 -13.46 -15.49
CA LEU A 391 -5.05 -12.48 -16.22
C LEU A 391 -6.35 -13.09 -16.72
N SER A 392 -7.48 -12.44 -16.43
CA SER A 392 -8.77 -12.73 -17.06
C SER A 392 -8.99 -11.83 -18.27
N VAL A 393 -9.37 -12.38 -19.42
CA VAL A 393 -9.57 -11.66 -20.68
C VAL A 393 -11.01 -11.76 -21.14
N GLN A 394 -11.59 -10.64 -21.57
CA GLN A 394 -12.88 -10.56 -22.25
C GLN A 394 -12.81 -9.63 -23.46
N ARG A 395 -13.68 -9.86 -24.45
CA ARG A 395 -13.83 -8.97 -25.61
C ARG A 395 -15.00 -8.00 -25.41
N PHE A 396 -14.95 -6.86 -26.07
CA PHE A 396 -16.05 -5.88 -26.14
C PHE A 396 -16.13 -5.24 -27.53
N ARG A 397 -17.25 -4.57 -27.84
CA ARG A 397 -17.51 -3.89 -29.12
C ARG A 397 -17.72 -2.39 -29.00
N THR A 398 -18.28 -1.94 -27.88
CA THR A 398 -18.68 -0.53 -27.71
C THR A 398 -18.09 0.07 -26.44
N GLU A 399 -17.95 1.40 -26.45
CA GLU A 399 -17.49 2.16 -25.28
C GLU A 399 -18.45 1.96 -24.10
N GLU A 400 -19.76 1.97 -24.36
CA GLU A 400 -20.82 1.77 -23.36
C GLU A 400 -20.76 0.37 -22.73
N GLU A 401 -20.58 -0.66 -23.54
CA GLU A 401 -20.44 -2.04 -23.07
C GLU A 401 -19.25 -2.20 -22.13
N VAL A 402 -18.06 -1.72 -22.53
CA VAL A 402 -16.85 -1.90 -21.71
C VAL A 402 -16.89 -1.08 -20.43
N ILE A 403 -17.56 0.08 -20.43
CA ILE A 403 -17.82 0.84 -19.19
C ILE A 403 -18.67 0.00 -18.23
N GLY A 404 -19.70 -0.68 -18.73
CA GLY A 404 -20.52 -1.61 -17.94
C GLY A 404 -19.69 -2.73 -17.33
N LEU A 405 -18.93 -3.45 -18.16
CA LEU A 405 -18.09 -4.58 -17.73
C LEU A 405 -16.98 -4.15 -16.74
N ALA A 406 -16.30 -3.05 -17.01
CA ALA A 406 -15.21 -2.55 -16.18
C ALA A 406 -15.70 -2.13 -14.78
N ASN A 407 -16.89 -1.54 -14.69
CA ASN A 407 -17.49 -1.09 -13.43
C ASN A 407 -18.23 -2.20 -12.67
N ASP A 408 -18.62 -3.29 -13.35
CA ASP A 408 -19.23 -4.48 -12.77
C ASP A 408 -18.19 -5.33 -12.02
N THR A 409 -17.91 -4.88 -10.80
CA THR A 409 -16.98 -5.50 -9.86
C THR A 409 -17.30 -4.98 -8.47
N ARG A 410 -16.94 -5.70 -7.40
CA ARG A 410 -17.01 -5.12 -6.04
C ARG A 410 -15.89 -4.09 -5.76
N HIS A 411 -14.82 -4.14 -6.56
CA HIS A 411 -13.59 -3.38 -6.38
C HIS A 411 -13.65 -2.00 -7.05
N GLY A 412 -12.63 -1.17 -6.82
CA GLY A 412 -12.53 0.17 -7.38
C GLY A 412 -11.19 0.86 -7.14
N LEU A 413 -10.07 0.12 -7.18
CA LEU A 413 -8.75 0.70 -6.92
C LEU A 413 -8.21 1.48 -8.12
N ALA A 414 -7.91 0.77 -9.21
CA ALA A 414 -7.25 1.36 -10.37
C ALA A 414 -7.88 0.92 -11.70
N ALA A 415 -7.53 1.60 -12.78
CA ALA A 415 -7.88 1.24 -14.16
C ALA A 415 -6.80 1.70 -15.16
N GLY A 416 -6.70 1.00 -16.29
CA GLY A 416 -5.82 1.34 -17.41
C GLY A 416 -6.64 1.44 -18.69
N ILE A 417 -6.43 2.50 -19.48
CA ILE A 417 -7.18 2.75 -20.72
C ILE A 417 -6.18 3.05 -21.84
N PHE A 418 -6.25 2.30 -22.93
CA PHE A 418 -5.39 2.47 -24.10
C PHE A 418 -6.23 2.84 -25.32
N THR A 419 -6.01 4.04 -25.84
CA THR A 419 -6.69 4.62 -27.01
C THR A 419 -5.96 5.89 -27.47
N ARG A 420 -5.95 6.17 -28.78
CA ARG A 420 -5.38 7.40 -29.35
C ARG A 420 -6.39 8.57 -29.36
N SER A 421 -7.68 8.29 -29.22
CA SER A 421 -8.75 9.30 -29.18
C SER A 421 -8.78 10.09 -27.88
N GLY A 422 -8.32 11.36 -27.91
CA GLY A 422 -8.33 12.25 -26.74
C GLY A 422 -9.73 12.48 -26.14
N ALA A 423 -10.78 12.52 -26.98
CA ALA A 423 -12.15 12.64 -26.48
C ALA A 423 -12.58 11.39 -25.70
N ARG A 424 -12.20 10.20 -26.16
CA ARG A 424 -12.47 8.92 -25.49
C ARG A 424 -11.71 8.83 -24.17
N GLN A 425 -10.45 9.27 -24.13
CA GLN A 425 -9.65 9.33 -22.90
C GLN A 425 -10.39 10.07 -21.78
N MET A 426 -10.91 11.26 -22.07
CA MET A 426 -11.65 12.06 -21.08
C MET A 426 -12.97 11.43 -20.66
N ARG A 427 -13.74 10.85 -21.61
CA ARG A 427 -15.01 10.17 -21.28
C ARG A 427 -14.79 8.93 -20.42
N MET A 428 -13.81 8.10 -20.78
CA MET A 428 -13.47 6.88 -20.05
C MET A 428 -12.95 7.20 -18.65
N ALA A 429 -12.04 8.19 -18.50
CA ALA A 429 -11.54 8.60 -17.19
C ALA A 429 -12.66 9.08 -16.25
N LYS A 430 -13.68 9.75 -16.79
CA LYS A 430 -14.86 10.16 -16.03
C LYS A 430 -15.79 8.98 -15.68
N ALA A 431 -15.95 8.02 -16.58
CA ALA A 431 -16.94 6.96 -16.46
C ALA A 431 -16.49 5.75 -15.62
N ILE A 432 -15.20 5.46 -15.58
CA ILE A 432 -14.66 4.34 -14.82
C ILE A 432 -14.58 4.68 -13.32
N ARG A 433 -15.19 3.83 -12.50
CA ARG A 433 -15.27 3.98 -11.04
C ARG A 433 -14.05 3.34 -10.36
N ALA A 434 -12.91 3.98 -10.54
CA ALA A 434 -11.66 3.65 -9.88
C ALA A 434 -11.05 4.90 -9.23
N GLY A 435 -10.23 4.71 -8.20
CA GLY A 435 -9.53 5.84 -7.58
C GLY A 435 -8.30 6.31 -8.35
N ILE A 436 -7.73 5.45 -9.21
CA ILE A 436 -6.60 5.76 -10.08
C ILE A 436 -6.95 5.36 -11.51
N VAL A 437 -6.70 6.22 -12.48
CA VAL A 437 -6.90 5.91 -13.90
C VAL A 437 -5.64 6.29 -14.68
N TRP A 438 -4.99 5.30 -15.28
CA TRP A 438 -3.90 5.53 -16.22
C TRP A 438 -4.41 5.48 -17.66
N ILE A 439 -3.90 6.38 -18.49
CA ILE A 439 -4.24 6.46 -19.92
C ILE A 439 -2.94 6.32 -20.72
N ASN A 440 -2.88 5.32 -21.61
CA ASN A 440 -1.70 4.98 -22.42
C ASN A 440 -0.42 4.76 -21.59
N THR A 441 -0.58 4.38 -20.33
CA THR A 441 0.48 3.99 -19.39
C THR A 441 -0.14 3.11 -18.31
N TYR A 442 0.66 2.55 -17.41
CA TYR A 442 0.17 1.75 -16.29
C TYR A 442 1.19 1.67 -15.15
N ARG A 443 0.73 1.58 -13.90
CA ARG A 443 1.57 1.40 -12.69
C ARG A 443 2.63 2.49 -12.45
N VAL A 444 2.49 3.66 -13.05
CA VAL A 444 3.35 4.81 -12.72
C VAL A 444 2.83 5.45 -11.44
N VAL A 445 3.74 5.74 -10.51
CA VAL A 445 3.45 6.37 -9.21
C VAL A 445 4.34 7.58 -8.99
N SER A 446 3.92 8.49 -8.10
CA SER A 446 4.66 9.68 -7.71
C SER A 446 4.30 10.04 -6.27
N PRO A 447 5.23 10.57 -5.45
CA PRO A 447 4.89 11.08 -4.13
C PRO A 447 3.89 12.24 -4.16
N ILE A 448 3.79 12.92 -5.30
CA ILE A 448 2.91 14.07 -5.51
C ILE A 448 1.47 13.64 -5.81
N ALA A 449 1.29 12.46 -6.42
CA ALA A 449 -0.02 12.00 -6.87
C ALA A 449 -0.67 11.14 -5.79
N GLU A 450 -1.85 11.54 -5.32
CA GLU A 450 -2.65 10.72 -4.41
C GLU A 450 -3.02 9.39 -5.06
N PHE A 451 -3.06 8.34 -4.25
CA PHE A 451 -3.63 7.07 -4.64
C PHE A 451 -4.54 6.53 -3.55
N GLY A 452 -5.52 5.75 -3.95
CA GLY A 452 -6.41 5.05 -3.04
C GLY A 452 -7.72 4.66 -3.68
N GLY A 453 -8.41 3.67 -3.10
CA GLY A 453 -9.56 3.04 -3.72
C GLY A 453 -10.89 3.78 -3.56
N VAL A 454 -11.90 3.24 -4.25
CA VAL A 454 -13.32 3.42 -3.95
C VAL A 454 -14.01 2.05 -3.85
N LYS A 455 -15.28 2.01 -3.44
CA LYS A 455 -16.08 0.78 -3.31
C LYS A 455 -15.41 -0.20 -2.32
N GLY A 456 -15.28 -1.49 -2.67
CA GLY A 456 -14.63 -2.49 -1.84
C GLY A 456 -13.10 -2.38 -1.77
N SER A 457 -12.48 -1.48 -2.54
CA SER A 457 -11.02 -1.26 -2.51
C SER A 457 -10.58 -0.29 -1.40
N GLY A 458 -11.50 0.14 -0.54
CA GLY A 458 -11.20 0.95 0.63
C GLY A 458 -11.52 2.43 0.47
N TYR A 459 -11.00 3.24 1.39
CA TYR A 459 -11.26 4.67 1.52
C TYR A 459 -10.13 5.38 2.27
N GLY A 460 -10.04 6.71 2.08
CA GLY A 460 -8.84 7.50 2.39
C GLY A 460 -7.94 7.63 1.16
N ARG A 461 -6.87 8.42 1.27
CA ARG A 461 -5.84 8.51 0.23
C ARG A 461 -4.46 8.46 0.86
N GLU A 462 -3.54 7.80 0.18
CA GLU A 462 -2.11 7.82 0.46
C GLU A 462 -1.38 8.64 -0.62
N SER A 463 -0.18 9.14 -0.30
CA SER A 463 0.56 10.10 -1.16
C SER A 463 -0.12 11.46 -1.34
N GLY A 464 0.57 12.38 -2.02
CA GLY A 464 0.06 13.71 -2.32
C GLY A 464 -0.13 14.60 -1.10
N PHE A 465 -0.71 15.78 -1.32
CA PHE A 465 -0.98 16.72 -0.23
C PHE A 465 -2.21 16.31 0.58
N GLN A 466 -3.14 15.55 -0.01
CA GLN A 466 -4.32 15.07 0.73
C GLN A 466 -3.94 14.25 1.96
N ALA A 467 -2.90 13.40 1.88
CA ALA A 467 -2.46 12.62 3.02
C ALA A 467 -2.08 13.50 4.21
N MET A 468 -1.48 14.69 4.00
CA MET A 468 -1.17 15.62 5.10
C MET A 468 -2.41 16.06 5.88
N TRP A 469 -3.55 16.20 5.19
CA TRP A 469 -4.82 16.55 5.79
C TRP A 469 -5.44 15.38 6.54
N ASP A 470 -5.31 14.17 6.03
CA ASP A 470 -5.79 12.95 6.69
C ASP A 470 -5.03 12.66 8.01
N TYR A 471 -3.84 13.23 8.20
CA TYR A 471 -3.05 13.11 9.44
C TYR A 471 -3.13 14.34 10.35
N THR A 472 -4.05 15.27 10.11
CA THR A 472 -4.25 16.47 10.95
C THR A 472 -5.71 16.87 11.08
N ARG A 473 -6.09 17.52 12.19
CA ARG A 473 -7.45 18.04 12.41
C ARG A 473 -7.44 19.57 12.60
N PRO A 474 -8.36 20.32 11.95
CA PRO A 474 -8.51 21.73 12.24
C PRO A 474 -9.09 21.95 13.64
N LYS A 475 -8.47 22.86 14.40
CA LYS A 475 -8.99 23.49 15.62
C LYS A 475 -9.38 24.92 15.28
N THR A 476 -10.67 25.25 15.40
CA THR A 476 -11.17 26.61 15.19
C THR A 476 -11.05 27.41 16.49
N VAL A 477 -10.35 28.54 16.42
CA VAL A 477 -10.16 29.47 17.54
C VAL A 477 -10.99 30.71 17.29
N TRP A 478 -11.87 31.03 18.24
CA TRP A 478 -12.72 32.22 18.20
C TRP A 478 -12.18 33.26 19.17
N VAL A 479 -11.80 34.43 18.67
CA VAL A 479 -11.31 35.54 19.48
C VAL A 479 -12.29 36.70 19.34
N ASN A 480 -12.94 37.05 20.45
CA ASN A 480 -13.66 38.32 20.54
C ASN A 480 -12.64 39.46 20.65
N THR A 481 -12.66 40.38 19.69
CA THR A 481 -11.77 41.53 19.63
C THR A 481 -12.38 42.80 20.22
N SER A 482 -13.63 42.76 20.68
CA SER A 482 -14.28 43.86 21.39
C SER A 482 -13.96 43.85 22.89
N ASP A 483 -13.66 45.03 23.44
CA ASP A 483 -13.50 45.27 24.88
C ASP A 483 -14.85 45.33 25.64
N ALA A 484 -15.98 45.41 24.93
CA ALA A 484 -17.30 45.42 25.54
C ALA A 484 -17.58 44.06 26.24
N PRO A 485 -18.12 44.07 27.47
CA PRO A 485 -18.53 42.84 28.15
C PRO A 485 -19.57 42.07 27.34
N MET A 486 -19.52 40.74 27.40
CA MET A 486 -20.59 39.91 26.85
C MET A 486 -21.92 40.27 27.49
N ALA A 487 -22.93 40.49 26.66
CA ALA A 487 -24.27 40.81 27.15
C ALA A 487 -24.83 39.66 28.01
N ASN A 488 -25.59 40.01 29.06
CA ASN A 488 -26.27 39.02 29.89
C ASN A 488 -27.31 38.27 29.02
N PRO A 489 -27.18 36.95 28.82
CA PRO A 489 -28.06 36.20 27.93
C PRO A 489 -29.49 36.05 28.46
N PHE A 490 -29.75 36.42 29.72
CA PHE A 490 -31.07 36.31 30.36
C PHE A 490 -31.79 37.66 30.51
N VAL A 491 -31.15 38.76 30.15
CA VAL A 491 -31.83 40.06 30.05
C VAL A 491 -32.32 40.19 28.61
N MET A 492 -33.60 39.87 28.39
CA MET A 492 -34.23 40.05 27.09
C MET A 492 -34.06 41.49 26.63
N ARG A 493 -33.56 41.67 25.41
CA ARG A 493 -33.44 42.96 24.74
C ARG A 493 -34.74 43.32 24.04
#